data_AF-A0A926TCM3-F1
#
_entry.id   AF-A0A926TCM3-F1
#
_cell.length_a   1.000
_cell.length_b   1.000
_cell.length_c   1.000
_cell.angle_alpha   90.00
_cell.angle_beta   90.00
_cell.angle_gamma   90.00
#
_symmetry.space_group_name_H-M   'P 1'
#
loop_
_entity.id
_entity.type
_entity.pdbx_description
1 polymer ?
#
loop_
_entity_poly.entity_id
_entity_poly.type
_entity_poly.pdbx_seq_one_letter_code
_entity_poly.pdbx_strand_id
1 'polypeptide(L)' 'EASIKPFGLSWKIFSRADIEALIAIAHQSGFVLKENTAIPACADRTVSWYDKHYTFIALTFRKQTDKN' A
#
# COMPACT_ATOMS: atom_id res chain seq x y z
N GLU A 1 -21.65 -5.24 -13.04
CA GLU A 1 -20.87 -4.43 -12.08
C GLU A 1 -20.30 -3.21 -12.79
N ALA A 2 -20.39 -2.02 -12.19
CA ALA A 2 -19.78 -0.82 -12.76
C ALA A 2 -18.26 -0.89 -12.58
N SER A 3 -17.49 -0.72 -13.66
CA SER A 3 -16.03 -0.61 -13.58
C SER A 3 -15.67 0.61 -12.74
N ILE A 4 -14.89 0.44 -11.67
CA ILE A 4 -14.41 1.56 -10.85
C ILE A 4 -13.61 2.51 -11.76
N LYS A 5 -14.10 3.74 -11.93
CA LYS A 5 -13.42 4.78 -12.72
C LYS A 5 -12.86 5.83 -11.76
N PRO A 6 -11.54 5.88 -11.53
CA PRO A 6 -10.95 6.98 -10.79
C PRO A 6 -11.28 8.29 -11.51
N PHE A 7 -11.67 9.33 -10.76
CA PHE A 7 -12.16 10.63 -11.24
C PHE A 7 -11.09 11.41 -12.04
N GLY A 8 -10.62 10.88 -13.17
CA GLY A 8 -9.49 11.42 -13.93
C GLY A 8 -8.15 11.38 -13.20
N LEU A 9 -8.09 10.80 -11.99
CA LEU A 9 -6.88 10.69 -11.19
C LEU A 9 -6.15 9.39 -11.53
N SER A 10 -4.82 9.44 -11.66
CA SER A 10 -3.97 8.28 -11.97
C SER A 10 -3.76 7.34 -10.77
N TRP A 11 -4.72 7.28 -9.84
CA TRP A 11 -4.59 6.51 -8.61
C TRP A 11 -4.94 5.05 -8.89
N LYS A 12 -3.94 4.18 -8.76
CA LYS A 12 -4.16 2.73 -8.73
C LYS A 12 -4.68 2.34 -7.34
N ILE A 13 -5.79 1.61 -7.29
CA ILE A 13 -6.24 0.96 -6.06
C ILE A 13 -5.37 -0.29 -5.86
N PHE A 14 -4.73 -0.40 -4.71
CA PHE A 14 -3.91 -1.55 -4.37
C PHE A 14 -4.69 -2.51 -3.47
N SER A 15 -4.69 -3.78 -3.81
CA SER A 15 -5.11 -4.85 -2.91
C SER A 15 -4.03 -5.14 -1.88
N ARG A 16 -4.35 -5.95 -0.86
CA ARG A 16 -3.36 -6.46 0.09
C ARG A 16 -2.20 -7.18 -0.62
N ALA A 17 -2.51 -8.03 -1.59
CA ALA A 17 -1.50 -8.76 -2.36
C ALA A 17 -0.60 -7.81 -3.17
N ASP A 18 -1.16 -6.73 -3.73
CA ASP A 18 -0.34 -5.74 -4.44
C ASP A 18 0.61 -4.99 -3.48
N ILE A 19 0.17 -4.72 -2.25
CA ILE A 19 1.00 -4.09 -1.20
C ILE A 19 2.13 -5.03 -0.79
N GLU A 20 1.84 -6.31 -0.58
CA GLU A 20 2.83 -7.34 -0.25
C GLU A 20 3.88 -7.48 -1.36
N ALA A 21 3.44 -7.50 -2.63
CA ALA A 21 4.32 -7.52 -3.78
C ALA A 21 5.22 -6.26 -3.85
N LEU A 22 4.66 -5.07 -3.60
CA LEU A 22 5.41 -3.82 -3.55
C LEU A 22 6.52 -3.86 -2.48
N ILE A 23 6.20 -4.37 -1.29
CA ILE A 23 7.17 -4.51 -0.20
C ILE A 23 8.28 -5.50 -0.59
N ALA A 24 7.94 -6.62 -1.23
CA ALA A 24 8.91 -7.60 -1.69
C ALA A 24 9.87 -7.02 -2.74
N ILE A 25 9.34 -6.24 -3.70
CA ILE A 25 10.14 -5.54 -4.72
C ILE A 25 11.09 -4.52 -4.07
N ALA A 26 10.60 -3.74 -3.11
CA ALA A 26 11.44 -2.79 -2.37
C ALA A 26 12.59 -3.51 -1.65
N HIS A 27 12.32 -4.64 -0.99
CA HIS A 27 13.32 -5.46 -0.33
C HIS A 27 14.39 -5.98 -1.30
N GLN A 28 13.97 -6.52 -2.45
CA GLN A 28 14.88 -6.96 -3.50
C GLN A 28 15.76 -5.82 -4.04
N SER A 29 15.29 -4.58 -3.91
CA SER A 29 15.99 -3.36 -4.33
C SER A 29 16.84 -2.73 -3.21
N GLY A 30 17.01 -3.40 -2.06
CA GLY A 30 17.80 -2.91 -0.93
C GLY A 30 17.08 -1.84 -0.09
N PHE A 31 15.74 -1.83 -0.09
CA PHE A 31 14.92 -0.97 0.76
C PHE A 31 14.09 -1.82 1.72
N VAL A 32 14.00 -1.39 2.98
CA VAL A 32 13.18 -2.05 3.99
C VAL A 32 12.16 -1.07 4.54
N LEU A 33 11.03 -1.56 5.05
CA LEU A 33 10.08 -0.71 5.76
C LEU A 33 10.77 -0.04 6.95
N LYS A 34 10.53 1.27 7.13
CA LYS A 34 11.08 2.04 8.25
C LYS A 34 10.59 1.50 9.59
N GLU A 35 9.31 1.14 9.64
CA GLU A 35 8.67 0.48 10.77
C GLU A 35 8.26 -0.91 10.32
N ASN A 36 8.57 -1.93 11.12
CA ASN A 36 8.12 -3.30 10.86
C ASN A 36 6.67 -3.47 11.35
N THR A 37 5.77 -2.69 10.77
CA THR A 37 4.34 -2.75 11.04
C THR A 37 3.68 -3.69 10.05
N ALA A 38 2.87 -4.62 10.56
CA ALA A 38 2.01 -5.45 9.72
C ALA A 38 1.13 -4.55 8.84
N ILE A 39 0.83 -4.99 7.62
CA ILE A 39 -0.14 -4.27 6.76
C ILE A 39 -1.44 -4.15 7.58
N PRO A 40 -1.85 -2.92 7.92
CA PRO A 40 -2.96 -2.71 8.83
C PRO A 40 -4.22 -3.36 8.28
N ALA A 41 -5.06 -3.87 9.16
CA ALA A 41 -6.42 -4.25 8.78
C ALA A 41 -7.15 -3.01 8.26
N CYS A 42 -8.07 -3.18 7.31
CA CYS A 42 -8.94 -2.12 6.78
C CYS A 42 -9.99 -1.64 7.80
N ALA A 43 -9.58 -1.42 9.05
CA ALA A 43 -10.45 -1.23 10.20
C ALA A 43 -10.65 0.24 10.58
N ASP A 44 -9.75 1.15 10.15
CA ASP A 44 -9.82 2.57 10.51
C ASP A 44 -10.15 3.49 9.32
N ARG A 45 -10.98 4.50 9.63
CA ARG A 45 -11.46 5.62 8.77
C ARG A 45 -11.39 5.33 7.27
N THR A 46 -12.43 4.67 6.78
CA THR A 46 -12.56 4.34 5.37
C THR A 46 -13.15 5.49 4.57
N VAL A 47 -12.64 5.74 3.37
CA VAL A 47 -13.39 6.45 2.34
C VAL A 47 -14.33 5.46 1.66
N SER A 48 -15.61 5.81 1.60
CA SER A 48 -16.61 5.04 0.86
C SER A 48 -16.69 5.56 -0.58
N TRP A 49 -16.51 4.66 -1.55
CA TRP A 49 -16.56 5.01 -2.98
C TRP A 49 -17.03 3.82 -3.81
N TYR A 50 -18.04 4.01 -4.68
CA TYR A 50 -18.70 2.92 -5.44
C TYR A 50 -19.10 1.71 -4.56
N ASP A 51 -19.77 1.96 -3.43
CA ASP A 51 -20.21 0.93 -2.46
C ASP A 51 -19.07 0.04 -1.93
N LYS A 52 -17.84 0.53 -1.99
CA LYS A 52 -16.64 -0.12 -1.45
C LYS A 52 -15.97 0.80 -0.45
N HIS A 53 -15.39 0.19 0.58
CA HIS A 53 -14.65 0.88 1.63
C HIS A 53 -13.15 0.77 1.36
N TYR A 54 -12.46 1.91 1.36
CA TYR A 54 -11.02 1.98 1.14
C TYR A 54 -10.35 2.66 2.33
N THR A 55 -9.19 2.16 2.73
CA THR A 55 -8.33 2.80 3.72
C THR A 55 -7.11 3.38 3.02
N PHE A 56 -6.70 4.59 3.42
CA PHE A 56 -5.42 5.14 2.98
C PHE A 56 -4.29 4.58 3.83
N ILE A 57 -3.26 4.05 3.18
CA ILE A 57 -2.05 3.60 3.83
C ILE A 57 -0.87 4.45 3.33
N ALA A 58 0.03 4.80 4.25
CA ALA A 58 1.31 5.40 3.93
C ALA A 58 2.41 4.40 4.29
N LEU A 59 3.25 4.05 3.32
CA LEU A 59 4.41 3.18 3.52
C LEU A 59 5.68 4.00 3.40
N THR A 60 6.53 3.95 4.43
CA THR A 60 7.83 4.61 4.40
C THR A 60 8.91 3.54 4.33
N PHE A 61 9.79 3.66 3.33
CA PHE A 61 10.94 2.78 3.16
C PHE A 61 12.22 3.52 3.53
N ARG A 62 13.18 2.79 4.09
CA ARG A 62 14.55 3.24 4.30
C ARG A 62 15.50 2.36 3.50
N LYS A 63 16.59 2.95 3.00
CA LYS A 63 17.66 2.16 2.40
C LYS A 63 18.21 1.20 3.46
N GLN A 64 18.38 -0.06 3.08
CA GLN A 64 19.11 -1.02 3.88
C GLN A 64 20.57 -0.54 3.91
N THR A 65 20.98 0.00 5.05
CA THR A 65 22.40 0.22 5.32
C THR A 65 22.97 -1.14 5.66
N ASP A 66 23.93 -1.62 4.88
CA ASP A 66 24.76 -2.75 5.27
C ASP A 66 25.36 -2.42 6.65
N LYS A 67 24.89 -3.10 7.69
CA LYS A 67 25.61 -3.11 8.96
C LYS A 67 26.80 -4.03 8.74
N ASN A 68 27.96 -3.40 8.56
CA ASN A 68 29.25 -4.02 8.85
C ASN A 68 29.30 -4.38 10.34
#